data_AF-A0A4Q3R5R0-F1
#
_entry.id   AF-A0A4Q3R5R0-F1
#
_cell.length_a   1.000
_cell.length_b   1.000
_cell.length_c   1.000
_cell.angle_alpha   90.00
_cell.angle_beta   90.00
_cell.angle_gamma   90.00
#
_symmetry.space_group_name_H-M   'P 1'
#
loop_
_entity.id
_entity.type
_entity.pdbx_description
1 polymer ?
#
loop_
_entity_poly.entity_id
_entity_poly.type
_entity_poly.pdbx_seq_one_letter_code
_entity_poly.pdbx_strand_id
1 'polypeptide(L)'
;MSRTSNDSSDERGSSDRKGTSNRGFAAMDPEKQKRIASEGGRAAHKQGVAHEWSRDEAREAGRKGGQIVSRNRDHMSEIGRKGGQSSGQRRQRNGSDRSSEE
;
A
#
# COMPACT_ATOMS: atom_id res chain seq x y z
N MET A 1 -39.47 40.38 34.35
CA MET A 1 -39.09 39.16 35.11
C MET A 1 -39.55 37.97 34.27
N SER A 2 -38.78 37.00 33.80
CA SER A 2 -37.34 36.76 33.67
C SER A 2 -37.21 35.75 32.52
N ARG A 3 -36.24 35.94 31.63
CA ARG A 3 -35.81 34.91 30.68
C ARG A 3 -35.06 33.86 31.48
N THR A 4 -35.53 32.61 31.48
CA THR A 4 -34.75 31.47 31.98
C THR A 4 -34.22 30.72 30.78
N SER A 5 -32.95 30.97 30.49
CA SER A 5 -32.09 30.09 29.69
C SER A 5 -32.11 28.69 30.28
N ASN A 6 -32.26 27.68 29.43
CA ASN A 6 -31.81 26.33 29.76
C ASN A 6 -30.82 25.88 28.69
N ASP A 7 -29.60 26.37 28.86
CA ASP A 7 -28.39 25.72 28.38
C ASP A 7 -28.24 24.43 29.20
N SER A 8 -28.36 23.29 28.52
CA SER A 8 -28.00 22.00 29.09
C SER A 8 -27.41 21.17 27.97
N SER A 9 -26.09 21.21 27.98
CA SER A 9 -25.15 20.46 27.19
C SER A 9 -25.35 18.96 27.50
N ASP A 10 -26.10 18.28 26.65
CA ASP A 10 -26.10 16.82 26.63
C ASP A 10 -24.91 16.35 25.77
N GLU A 11 -23.73 16.36 26.39
CA GLU A 11 -22.60 15.52 25.98
C GLU A 11 -23.02 14.05 26.01
N ARG A 12 -23.61 13.59 24.91
CA ARG A 12 -23.93 12.18 24.72
C ARG A 12 -22.83 11.49 23.94
N GLY A 13 -21.93 10.90 24.72
CA GLY A 13 -21.44 9.57 24.46
C GLY A 13 -20.45 9.47 23.31
N SER A 14 -19.18 9.60 23.67
CA SER A 14 -18.09 8.86 23.06
C SER A 14 -18.36 7.35 23.21
N SER A 15 -19.32 6.83 22.45
CA SER A 15 -19.57 5.39 22.33
C SER A 15 -18.51 4.83 21.40
N ASP A 16 -17.51 4.21 22.04
CA ASP A 16 -16.84 3.03 21.55
C ASP A 16 -16.51 3.06 20.06
N ARG A 17 -15.34 3.62 19.75
CA ARG A 17 -14.58 3.21 18.57
C ARG A 17 -14.56 1.69 18.59
N LYS A 18 -15.39 1.09 17.74
CA LYS A 18 -15.52 -0.34 17.51
C LYS A 18 -14.18 -0.86 17.02
N GLY A 19 -13.28 -1.07 17.98
CA GLY A 19 -11.96 -1.61 17.76
C GLY A 19 -12.18 -2.99 17.19
N THR A 20 -11.86 -3.16 15.91
CA THR A 20 -11.55 -4.49 15.40
C THR A 20 -10.40 -4.98 16.26
N SER A 21 -10.72 -5.73 17.31
CA SER A 21 -9.74 -6.35 18.19
C SER A 21 -8.69 -7.00 17.29
N ASN A 22 -7.44 -6.54 17.36
CA ASN A 22 -6.33 -7.14 16.63
C ASN A 22 -6.26 -8.61 17.06
N ARG A 23 -6.86 -9.49 16.27
CA ARG A 23 -6.93 -10.94 16.50
C ARG A 23 -6.59 -11.66 15.20
N GLY A 24 -6.07 -12.87 15.34
CA GLY A 24 -5.68 -13.70 14.19
C GLY A 24 -4.54 -13.06 13.40
N PHE A 25 -4.67 -13.04 12.07
CA PHE A 25 -3.61 -12.60 11.16
C PHE A 25 -3.18 -11.13 11.33
N ALA A 26 -4.11 -10.27 11.78
CA ALA A 26 -3.85 -8.85 12.03
C ALA A 26 -3.12 -8.59 13.36
N ALA A 27 -3.11 -9.57 14.28
CA ALA A 27 -2.43 -9.48 15.58
C ALA A 27 -0.99 -10.01 15.55
N MET A 28 -0.60 -10.67 14.46
CA MET A 28 0.74 -11.25 14.34
C MET A 28 1.80 -10.16 14.15
N ASP A 29 3.04 -10.54 14.43
CA ASP A 29 4.21 -9.76 14.04
C ASP A 29 4.22 -9.44 12.53
N PRO A 30 4.55 -8.21 12.09
CA PRO A 30 4.52 -7.81 10.69
C PRO A 30 5.40 -8.65 9.76
N GLU A 31 6.58 -9.08 10.21
CA GLU A 31 7.47 -9.93 9.41
C GLU A 31 6.84 -11.31 9.21
N LYS A 32 6.26 -11.86 10.28
CA LYS A 32 5.54 -13.13 10.22
C LYS A 32 4.31 -13.04 9.30
N GLN A 33 3.54 -11.95 9.40
CA GLN A 33 2.38 -11.68 8.57
C GLN A 33 2.77 -11.61 7.09
N LYS A 34 3.80 -10.84 6.76
CA LYS A 34 4.31 -10.70 5.39
C LYS A 34 4.78 -12.03 4.83
N ARG A 35 5.50 -12.83 5.63
CA ARG A 35 5.97 -14.16 5.22
C ARG A 35 4.80 -15.09 4.90
N ILE A 36 3.81 -15.17 5.78
CA ILE A 36 2.63 -16.02 5.58
C ILE A 36 1.82 -15.53 4.38
N ALA A 37 1.62 -14.22 4.21
CA ALA A 37 0.93 -13.66 3.04
C ALA A 37 1.67 -14.01 1.74
N SER A 38 2.99 -13.88 1.75
CA SER A 38 3.86 -14.22 0.60
C SER A 38 3.85 -15.72 0.29
N GLU A 39 3.78 -16.57 1.30
CA GLU A 39 3.68 -18.01 1.14
C GLU A 39 2.29 -18.45 0.65
N GLY A 40 1.22 -17.88 1.20
CA GLY A 40 -0.16 -18.13 0.78
C GLY A 40 -0.39 -17.75 -0.69
N GLY A 41 0.12 -16.60 -1.15
CA GLY A 41 0.05 -16.21 -2.55
C GLY A 41 0.76 -17.21 -3.47
N ARG A 42 1.99 -17.61 -3.12
CA ARG A 42 2.75 -18.63 -3.88
C ARG A 42 2.06 -19.99 -3.88
N ALA A 43 1.48 -20.39 -2.76
CA ALA A 43 0.75 -21.65 -2.65
C ALA A 43 -0.51 -21.65 -3.52
N ALA A 44 -1.29 -20.57 -3.52
CA ALA A 44 -2.50 -20.46 -4.35
C ALA A 44 -2.21 -20.57 -5.85
N HIS A 45 -1.14 -19.93 -6.33
CA HIS A 45 -0.66 -20.09 -7.71
C HIS A 45 -0.18 -21.51 -8.00
N LYS A 46 0.63 -22.11 -7.11
CA LYS A 46 1.09 -23.50 -7.26
C LYS A 46 -0.06 -24.51 -7.29
N GLN A 47 -1.12 -24.27 -6.53
CA GLN A 47 -2.30 -25.14 -6.45
C GLN A 47 -3.33 -24.86 -7.57
N GLY A 48 -3.11 -23.84 -8.42
CA GLY A 48 -4.04 -23.50 -9.50
C GLY A 48 -5.37 -22.93 -9.04
N VAL A 49 -5.48 -22.53 -7.76
CA VAL A 49 -6.69 -21.88 -7.22
C VAL A 49 -6.66 -20.37 -7.50
N ALA A 50 -5.47 -19.81 -7.69
CA ALA A 50 -5.32 -18.41 -8.09
C ALA A 50 -5.70 -18.21 -9.57
N HIS A 51 -6.20 -17.00 -9.87
CA HIS A 51 -6.40 -16.56 -11.25
C HIS A 51 -5.04 -16.46 -11.95
N GLU A 52 -4.86 -17.26 -13.00
CA GLU A 52 -3.69 -17.19 -13.87
C GLU A 52 -3.92 -16.16 -14.96
N TRP A 53 -3.02 -15.20 -15.03
CA TRP A 53 -3.12 -14.10 -15.97
C TRP A 53 -2.48 -14.50 -17.29
N SER A 54 -3.26 -14.47 -18.36
CA SER A 54 -2.66 -14.52 -19.70
C SER A 54 -1.83 -13.25 -19.94
N ARG A 55 -0.81 -13.34 -20.81
CA ARG A 55 0.05 -12.20 -21.14
C ARG A 55 -0.74 -11.00 -21.66
N ASP A 56 -1.78 -11.27 -22.43
CA ASP A 56 -2.62 -10.22 -23.01
C ASP A 56 -3.54 -9.61 -21.96
N GLU A 57 -4.15 -10.41 -21.11
CA GLU A 57 -4.97 -9.92 -20.01
C GLU A 57 -4.17 -9.07 -19.00
N ALA A 58 -2.93 -9.50 -18.67
CA ALA A 58 -2.04 -8.73 -17.81
C ALA A 58 -1.72 -7.35 -18.41
N ARG A 59 -1.52 -7.30 -19.74
CA ARG A 59 -1.34 -6.03 -20.46
C ARG A 59 -2.60 -5.19 -20.44
N GLU A 60 -3.77 -5.78 -20.64
CA GLU A 60 -5.04 -5.04 -20.67
C GLU A 60 -5.36 -4.42 -19.31
N ALA A 61 -5.21 -5.17 -18.21
CA ALA A 61 -5.41 -4.61 -16.88
C ALA A 61 -4.33 -3.59 -16.54
N GLY A 62 -3.07 -3.83 -16.92
CA GLY A 62 -2.00 -2.85 -16.77
C GLY A 62 -2.31 -1.55 -17.51
N ARG A 63 -2.81 -1.64 -18.76
CA ARG A 63 -3.26 -0.50 -19.56
C ARG A 63 -4.43 0.22 -18.89
N LYS A 64 -5.44 -0.50 -18.41
CA LYS A 64 -6.62 0.07 -17.74
C LYS A 64 -6.24 0.78 -16.44
N GLY A 65 -5.39 0.17 -15.61
CA GLY A 65 -4.86 0.79 -14.40
C GLY A 65 -4.02 2.02 -14.71
N GLY A 66 -3.14 1.92 -15.72
CA GLY A 66 -2.34 3.03 -16.21
C GLY A 66 -3.18 4.22 -16.66
N GLN A 67 -4.25 3.99 -17.42
CA GLN A 67 -5.19 5.04 -17.86
C GLN A 67 -5.91 5.75 -16.71
N ILE A 68 -6.16 5.06 -15.59
CA ILE A 68 -6.77 5.65 -14.40
C ILE A 68 -5.75 6.54 -13.70
N VAL A 69 -4.55 6.01 -13.43
CA VAL A 69 -3.51 6.70 -12.66
C VAL A 69 -2.91 7.87 -13.46
N SER A 70 -2.80 7.74 -14.79
CA SER A 70 -2.18 8.75 -15.66
C SER A 70 -2.95 10.07 -15.74
N ARG A 71 -4.18 10.13 -15.23
CA ARG A 71 -4.98 11.37 -15.20
C ARG A 71 -4.37 12.42 -14.28
N ASN A 72 -3.65 12.01 -13.24
CA ASN A 72 -2.97 12.93 -12.33
C ASN A 72 -1.52 13.14 -12.76
N ARG A 73 -1.27 14.25 -13.46
CA ARG A 73 0.05 14.59 -13.99
C ARG A 73 1.10 14.81 -12.89
N ASP A 74 0.72 15.46 -11.80
CA ASP A 74 1.63 15.76 -10.70
C ASP A 74 2.08 14.48 -10.00
N HIS A 75 1.15 13.57 -9.73
CA HIS A 75 1.44 12.24 -9.19
C HIS A 75 2.38 11.44 -10.09
N MET A 76 2.15 11.45 -11.41
CA MET A 76 3.02 10.76 -12.36
C MET A 76 4.43 11.37 -12.40
N SER A 77 4.54 12.70 -12.28
CA SER A 77 5.84 13.38 -12.23
C SER A 77 6.62 13.03 -10.96
N GLU A 78 5.93 12.89 -9.82
CA GLU A 78 6.53 12.49 -8.55
C GLU A 78 7.02 11.04 -8.59
N ILE A 79 6.20 10.11 -9.10
CA ILE A 79 6.59 8.71 -9.31
C ILE A 79 7.82 8.64 -10.22
N GLY A 80 7.80 9.35 -11.35
CA GLY A 80 8.93 9.39 -12.28
C GLY A 80 10.21 9.92 -11.63
N ARG A 81 10.11 11.00 -10.86
CA ARG A 81 11.24 11.58 -10.12
C ARG A 81 11.81 10.58 -9.10
N LYS A 82 10.96 9.96 -8.29
CA LYS A 82 11.36 8.97 -7.27
C LYS A 82 12.00 7.73 -7.91
N GLY A 83 11.46 7.26 -9.03
CA GLY A 83 12.03 6.17 -9.83
C GLY A 83 13.41 6.53 -10.40
N GLY A 84 13.54 7.73 -10.95
CA GLY A 84 14.80 8.29 -11.43
C GLY A 84 15.87 8.34 -10.34
N GLN A 85 15.54 8.91 -9.18
CA GLN A 85 16.43 8.99 -8.02
C GLN A 85 16.86 7.60 -7.53
N SER A 86 15.91 6.66 -7.41
CA SER A 86 16.19 5.30 -6.94
C SER A 86 17.11 4.53 -7.90
N SER A 87 16.88 4.68 -9.21
CA SER A 87 17.72 4.06 -10.24
C SER A 87 19.11 4.71 -10.32
N GLY A 88 19.17 6.04 -10.21
CA GLY A 88 20.42 6.81 -10.20
C GLY A 88 21.30 6.45 -9.00
N GLN A 89 20.71 6.37 -7.80
CA GLN A 89 21.43 5.97 -6.59
C GLN A 89 21.96 4.54 -6.68
N ARG A 90 21.18 3.60 -7.24
CA ARG A 90 21.67 2.23 -7.49
C ARG A 90 22.85 2.22 -8.44
N ARG A 91 22.80 3.00 -9.53
CA ARG A 91 23.90 3.10 -10.50
C ARG A 91 25.15 3.71 -9.89
N GLN A 92 25.02 4.76 -9.08
CA GLN A 92 26.15 5.35 -8.37
C GLN A 92 26.80 4.37 -7.41
N ARG A 93 26.00 3.66 -6.59
CA ARG A 93 26.53 2.61 -5.69
C ARG A 93 27.25 1.49 -6.44
N ASN A 94 26.69 1.03 -7.55
CA ASN A 94 27.29 -0.05 -8.35
C ASN A 94 28.51 0.41 -9.17
N GLY A 95 28.60 1.72 -9.46
CA GLY A 95 29.75 2.32 -10.12
C GLY A 95 30.92 2.53 -9.17
N SER A 96 30.66 2.99 -7.94
CA SER A 96 31.69 3.19 -6.91
C SER A 96 32.37 1.89 -6.44
N ASP A 97 31.63 0.77 -6.47
CA ASP A 97 32.15 -0.55 -6.09
C ASP A 97 33.19 -1.08 -7.10
N ARG A 98 33.04 -0.75 -8.39
CA ARG A 98 33.97 -1.15 -9.46
C ARG A 98 35.19 -0.23 -9.63
N SER A 99 35.20 0.93 -8.97
CA SER A 99 36.30 1.90 -9.06
C SER A 99 37.32 1.76 -7.92
N SER A 100 37.15 0.77 -7.05
CA SER A 100 37.97 0.56 -5.85
C SER A 100 38.94 -0.63 -5.97
N GLU A 101 39.10 -1.18 -7.19
CA GLU A 101 39.87 -2.40 -7.48
C GLU A 101 41.16 -2.15 -8.33
N GLU A 102 41.62 -0.88 -8.44
CA GLU A 102 42.96 -0.51 -8.96
C GLU A 102 43.78 0.18 -7.87
#